data_AF-A0A1H4E9E4-F1
#
_entry.id   AF-A0A1H4E9E4-F1
#
_cell.length_a   1.000
_cell.length_b   1.000
_cell.length_c   1.000
_cell.angle_alpha   90.00
_cell.angle_beta   90.00
_cell.angle_gamma   90.00
#
_symmetry.space_group_name_H-M   'P 1'
#
loop_
_entity.id
_entity.type
_entity.pdbx_description
1 polymer ?
#
loop_
_entity_poly.entity_id
_entity_poly.type
_entity_poly.pdbx_seq_one_letter_code
_entity_poly.pdbx_strand_id
1 'polypeptide(L)'
;MHLRIIPCAIIALLLSSSVLAQYPSDQEAGKTEKQVAKKKISLSKEAVFSDKEASTKKIAGITVVNKLWDTTRLGFLQVGMFNTKAEAVPDKDYNAWFQEFVNEAFANQFQANAPSLLWVIEDLRIGERTGGMSEKAFTRLKATAYLATGGNQYKLLAASDEATQNGGMDVTHKHKNNIAKAFKQFYLLSL
;
A
#
# COMPACT_ATOMS: atom_id res chain seq x y z
N MET A 1 9.50 -80.86 8.79
CA MET A 1 8.37 -80.46 7.92
C MET A 1 7.35 -79.75 8.79
N HIS A 2 7.39 -78.41 8.84
CA HIS A 2 6.23 -77.51 8.96
C HIS A 2 6.71 -76.05 9.12
N LEU A 3 6.15 -75.23 8.24
CA LEU A 3 6.36 -73.82 7.97
C LEU A 3 5.56 -72.97 8.99
N ARG A 4 6.14 -71.94 9.62
CA ARG A 4 5.43 -70.78 10.22
C ARG A 4 6.38 -69.56 10.21
N ILE A 5 6.28 -68.68 9.20
CA ILE A 5 5.50 -67.43 9.15
C ILE A 5 5.97 -66.40 10.20
N ILE A 6 6.65 -65.37 9.68
CA ILE A 6 7.00 -64.11 10.35
C ILE A 6 5.72 -63.27 10.50
N PRO A 7 5.48 -62.61 11.65
CA PRO A 7 4.69 -61.39 11.66
C PRO A 7 5.58 -60.19 11.97
N CYS A 8 5.71 -59.36 10.95
CA CYS A 8 6.24 -58.01 11.01
C CYS A 8 5.34 -57.18 11.95
N ALA A 9 5.86 -56.77 13.09
CA ALA A 9 5.13 -55.94 14.04
C ALA A 9 5.14 -54.47 13.56
N ILE A 10 4.00 -54.07 12.99
CA ILE A 10 3.25 -52.83 13.26
C ILE A 10 4.12 -51.60 13.59
N ILE A 11 4.39 -50.77 12.58
CA ILE A 11 4.51 -49.32 12.73
C ILE A 11 3.40 -48.72 11.87
N ALA A 12 2.23 -48.53 12.48
CA ALA A 12 1.11 -47.82 11.87
C ALA A 12 0.41 -47.03 12.97
N LEU A 13 0.87 -45.80 13.19
CA LEU A 13 0.02 -44.67 13.55
C LEU A 13 0.92 -43.43 13.61
N LEU A 14 0.63 -42.45 12.75
CA LEU A 14 0.80 -41.00 12.96
C LEU A 14 0.96 -40.27 11.61
N LEU A 15 0.01 -40.40 10.68
CA LEU A 15 -0.09 -39.49 9.53
C LEU A 15 -1.54 -39.40 9.05
N SER A 16 -2.37 -38.56 9.68
CA SER A 16 -3.60 -38.07 9.03
C SER A 16 -4.25 -36.94 9.83
N SER A 17 -3.67 -35.75 9.77
CA SER A 17 -4.40 -34.48 10.03
C SER A 17 -3.83 -33.30 9.21
N SER A 18 -3.43 -33.54 7.96
CA SER A 18 -2.99 -32.50 7.02
C SER A 18 -3.92 -32.32 5.81
N VAL A 19 -5.14 -32.86 5.84
CA VAL A 19 -6.07 -32.82 4.67
C VAL A 19 -7.03 -31.61 4.68
N LEU A 20 -6.80 -30.59 5.52
CA LEU A 20 -7.56 -29.32 5.44
C LEU A 20 -6.74 -28.13 4.93
N ALA A 21 -5.57 -28.38 4.33
CA ALA A 21 -4.77 -27.38 3.64
C ALA A 21 -4.75 -27.58 2.11
N GLN A 22 -5.70 -28.36 1.56
CA GLN A 22 -5.89 -28.37 0.12
C GLN A 22 -6.58 -27.06 -0.27
N TYR A 23 -5.84 -26.22 -0.99
CA TYR A 23 -6.40 -25.11 -1.75
C TYR A 23 -7.62 -25.63 -2.54
N PRO A 24 -8.73 -24.88 -2.58
CA PRO A 24 -9.88 -25.29 -3.39
C PRO A 24 -9.37 -25.58 -4.80
N SER A 25 -9.57 -26.83 -5.24
CA SER A 25 -9.18 -27.27 -6.57
C SER A 25 -9.85 -26.37 -7.61
N ASP A 26 -9.12 -25.98 -8.65
CA ASP A 26 -9.54 -25.11 -9.76
C ASP A 26 -10.79 -25.60 -10.54
N GLN A 27 -11.43 -26.69 -10.11
CA GLN A 27 -12.64 -27.23 -10.72
C GLN A 27 -13.93 -26.46 -10.38
N GLU A 28 -13.90 -25.46 -9.50
CA GLU A 28 -15.00 -24.48 -9.36
C GLU A 28 -14.80 -23.19 -10.18
N ALA A 29 -13.77 -23.11 -11.03
CA ALA A 29 -13.45 -21.95 -11.87
C ALA A 29 -14.39 -21.75 -13.08
N GLY A 30 -15.63 -22.22 -12.99
CA GLY A 30 -16.66 -22.14 -14.05
C GLY A 30 -17.82 -21.20 -13.76
N LYS A 31 -17.88 -20.59 -12.57
CA LYS A 31 -18.87 -19.54 -12.28
C LYS A 31 -18.23 -18.20 -12.61
N THR A 32 -18.77 -17.54 -13.63
CA THR A 32 -18.43 -16.19 -14.11
C THR A 32 -17.84 -15.36 -12.98
N GLU A 33 -16.52 -15.16 -12.98
CA GLU A 33 -15.89 -14.25 -12.02
C GLU A 33 -16.58 -12.90 -12.21
N LYS A 34 -17.47 -12.54 -11.27
CA LYS A 34 -18.10 -11.23 -11.30
C LYS A 34 -16.95 -10.24 -11.18
N GLN A 35 -16.69 -9.53 -12.28
CA GLN A 35 -15.65 -8.52 -12.36
C GLN A 35 -15.82 -7.57 -11.17
N VAL A 36 -14.83 -7.56 -10.28
CA VAL A 36 -14.87 -6.72 -9.08
C VAL A 36 -14.91 -5.27 -9.55
N ALA A 37 -15.86 -4.49 -9.02
CA ALA A 37 -16.00 -3.09 -9.41
C ALA A 37 -14.70 -2.32 -9.12
N LYS A 38 -14.29 -1.43 -10.02
CA LYS A 38 -13.11 -0.58 -9.82
C LYS A 38 -13.52 0.82 -9.36
N LYS A 39 -12.78 1.37 -8.41
CA LYS A 39 -12.92 2.74 -7.93
C LYS A 39 -11.59 3.46 -8.06
N LYS A 40 -11.63 4.58 -8.80
CA LYS A 40 -10.47 5.43 -9.02
C LYS A 40 -10.21 6.28 -7.78
N ILE A 41 -8.96 6.33 -7.34
CA ILE A 41 -8.48 7.21 -6.28
C ILE A 41 -7.71 8.34 -6.93
N SER A 42 -8.25 9.55 -6.82
CA SER A 42 -7.54 10.79 -7.15
C SER A 42 -6.97 11.37 -5.87
N LEU A 43 -5.68 11.68 -5.86
CA LEU A 43 -5.06 12.36 -4.72
C LEU A 43 -5.41 13.84 -4.71
N SER A 44 -5.39 14.46 -3.52
CA SER A 44 -5.71 15.87 -3.38
C SER A 44 -4.63 16.73 -4.05
N LYS A 45 -5.07 17.82 -4.68
CA LYS A 45 -4.20 18.89 -5.20
C LYS A 45 -3.86 19.93 -4.13
N GLU A 46 -4.45 19.80 -2.96
CA GLU A 46 -4.26 20.73 -1.85
C GLU A 46 -2.87 20.53 -1.23
N ALA A 47 -2.25 21.64 -0.84
CA ALA A 47 -0.98 21.60 -0.14
C ALA A 47 -1.11 20.84 1.19
N VAL A 48 -0.18 19.93 1.43
CA VAL A 48 -0.16 19.07 2.63
C VAL A 48 0.35 19.81 3.88
N PHE A 49 1.06 20.92 3.67
CA PHE A 49 1.47 21.86 4.69
C PHE A 49 0.68 23.15 4.54
N SER A 50 0.14 23.66 5.65
CA SER A 50 -0.27 25.06 5.70
C SER A 50 0.97 25.97 5.67
N ASP A 51 0.78 27.25 5.33
CA ASP A 51 1.87 28.23 5.32
C ASP A 51 2.59 28.36 6.67
N LYS A 52 1.87 28.08 7.77
CA LYS A 52 2.40 28.09 9.14
C LYS A 52 3.22 26.85 9.48
N GLU A 53 2.97 25.73 8.81
CA GLU A 53 3.68 24.46 9.02
C GLU A 53 4.82 24.23 8.01
N ALA A 54 4.96 25.12 7.02
CA ALA A 54 5.96 24.95 5.98
C ALA A 54 7.37 24.94 6.59
N SER A 55 8.17 23.95 6.17
CA SER A 55 9.53 23.76 6.66
C SER A 55 10.42 24.95 6.31
N THR A 56 11.33 25.31 7.22
CA THR A 56 12.42 26.26 6.96
C THR A 56 13.47 25.67 6.03
N LYS A 57 13.66 24.35 6.06
CA LYS A 57 14.46 23.60 5.08
C LYS A 57 13.59 23.34 3.85
N LYS A 58 13.85 24.12 2.79
CA LYS A 58 13.25 23.92 1.46
C LYS A 58 14.08 22.93 0.66
N ILE A 59 13.45 22.35 -0.37
CA ILE A 59 14.08 21.43 -1.33
C ILE A 59 13.80 21.93 -2.75
N ALA A 60 14.58 21.56 -3.76
CA ALA A 60 14.29 21.98 -5.13
C ALA A 60 13.12 21.19 -5.76
N GLY A 61 12.87 19.99 -5.26
CA GLY A 61 11.80 19.12 -5.70
C GLY A 61 12.00 17.70 -5.20
N ILE A 62 11.06 16.84 -5.55
CA ILE A 62 11.08 15.42 -5.22
C ILE A 62 10.87 14.64 -6.52
N THR A 63 11.84 13.81 -6.88
CA THR A 63 11.66 12.81 -7.94
C THR A 63 11.14 11.53 -7.32
N VAL A 64 10.09 10.94 -7.91
CA VAL A 64 9.54 9.68 -7.42
C VAL A 64 9.91 8.53 -8.35
N VAL A 65 10.46 7.46 -7.76
CA VAL A 65 10.67 6.16 -8.40
C VAL A 65 9.68 5.17 -7.82
N ASN A 66 8.83 4.63 -8.68
CA ASN A 66 7.90 3.57 -8.33
C ASN A 66 8.63 2.21 -8.38
N LYS A 67 8.64 1.52 -7.25
CA LYS A 67 9.17 0.16 -7.08
C LYS A 67 8.12 -0.76 -6.46
N LEU A 68 6.84 -0.46 -6.68
CA LEU A 68 5.73 -1.29 -6.22
C LEU A 68 5.82 -2.69 -6.84
N TRP A 69 5.64 -3.72 -6.02
CA TRP A 69 5.61 -5.12 -6.50
C TRP A 69 4.31 -5.47 -7.25
N ASP A 70 3.21 -4.77 -6.93
CA ASP A 70 1.92 -4.89 -7.60
C ASP A 70 1.33 -3.49 -7.86
N THR A 71 1.19 -3.19 -9.15
CA THR A 71 0.64 -1.96 -9.74
C THR A 71 -0.73 -2.17 -10.36
N THR A 72 -1.41 -3.28 -10.08
CA THR A 72 -2.77 -3.55 -10.57
C THR A 72 -3.82 -2.79 -9.74
N ARG A 73 -3.55 -2.59 -8.45
CA ARG A 73 -4.45 -1.92 -7.49
C ARG A 73 -3.72 -1.43 -6.24
N LEU A 74 -4.33 -0.46 -5.56
CA LEU A 74 -3.94 0.03 -4.24
C LEU A 74 -4.48 -0.87 -3.13
N GLY A 75 -5.54 -1.62 -3.39
CA GLY A 75 -6.17 -2.52 -2.42
C GLY A 75 -7.68 -2.59 -2.64
N PHE A 76 -8.44 -2.75 -1.56
CA PHE A 76 -9.89 -2.98 -1.64
C PHE A 76 -10.68 -2.04 -0.74
N LEU A 77 -11.78 -1.53 -1.29
CA LEU A 77 -12.77 -0.68 -0.62
C LEU A 77 -14.08 -1.46 -0.45
N GLN A 78 -14.95 -0.95 0.40
CA GLN A 78 -16.31 -1.42 0.62
C GLN A 78 -17.27 -0.31 0.19
N VAL A 79 -18.04 -0.56 -0.86
CA VAL A 79 -18.92 0.45 -1.46
C VAL A 79 -20.38 0.07 -1.37
N GLY A 80 -21.22 1.09 -1.18
CA GLY A 80 -22.67 0.96 -1.12
C GLY A 80 -23.20 0.33 0.17
N MET A 81 -24.53 0.28 0.28
CA MET A 81 -25.24 -0.14 1.49
C MET A 81 -24.95 -1.60 1.93
N PHE A 82 -24.44 -2.43 1.01
CA PHE A 82 -24.11 -3.83 1.27
C PHE A 82 -22.62 -4.10 1.49
N ASN A 83 -21.77 -3.07 1.57
CA ASN A 83 -20.31 -3.20 1.71
C ASN A 83 -19.68 -4.09 0.61
N THR A 84 -20.16 -3.97 -0.62
CA THR A 84 -19.65 -4.73 -1.75
C THR A 84 -18.19 -4.37 -1.98
N LYS A 85 -17.33 -5.37 -2.15
CA LYS A 85 -15.90 -5.15 -2.40
C LYS A 85 -15.69 -4.46 -3.76
N ALA A 86 -14.85 -3.44 -3.78
CA ALA A 86 -14.36 -2.79 -4.98
C ALA A 86 -12.83 -2.68 -4.94
N GLU A 87 -12.18 -2.76 -6.09
CA GLU A 87 -10.74 -2.50 -6.20
C GLU A 87 -10.50 -0.99 -6.17
N ALA A 88 -9.58 -0.54 -5.31
CA ALA A 88 -9.04 0.80 -5.40
C ALA A 88 -7.92 0.81 -6.44
N VAL A 89 -8.02 1.67 -7.44
CA VAL A 89 -6.99 1.86 -8.48
C VAL A 89 -6.64 3.35 -8.56
N PRO A 90 -5.40 3.73 -8.91
CA PRO A 90 -5.12 5.12 -9.24
C PRO A 90 -5.96 5.54 -10.46
N ASP A 91 -6.25 6.85 -10.55
CA ASP A 91 -7.00 7.39 -11.67
C ASP A 91 -6.19 7.54 -12.97
N LYS A 92 -4.86 7.35 -12.88
CA LYS A 92 -3.84 7.37 -13.94
C LYS A 92 -2.72 6.36 -13.65
N ASP A 93 -1.73 6.26 -14.53
CA ASP A 93 -0.54 5.41 -14.30
C ASP A 93 0.16 5.77 -12.98
N TYR A 94 0.69 4.78 -12.26
CA TYR A 94 1.28 4.97 -10.94
C TYR A 94 2.42 5.99 -10.91
N ASN A 95 3.28 6.04 -11.94
CA ASN A 95 4.40 6.98 -11.96
C ASN A 95 3.87 8.41 -12.05
N ALA A 96 2.94 8.65 -12.97
CA ALA A 96 2.29 9.95 -13.13
C ALA A 96 1.48 10.31 -11.87
N TRP A 97 0.78 9.35 -11.28
CA TRP A 97 -0.04 9.54 -10.09
C TRP A 97 0.77 9.98 -8.88
N PHE A 98 1.91 9.32 -8.61
CA PHE A 98 2.80 9.74 -7.54
C PHE A 98 3.50 11.06 -7.83
N GLN A 99 4.04 11.23 -9.03
CA GLN A 99 4.83 12.42 -9.35
C GLN A 99 3.95 13.68 -9.37
N GLU A 100 2.74 13.62 -9.92
CA GLU A 100 1.79 14.74 -9.89
C GLU A 100 1.38 15.06 -8.46
N PHE A 101 1.03 14.05 -7.66
CA PHE A 101 0.67 14.27 -6.27
C PHE A 101 1.79 14.97 -5.50
N VAL A 102 3.02 14.49 -5.60
CA VAL A 102 4.14 15.08 -4.86
C VAL A 102 4.44 16.50 -5.33
N ASN A 103 4.35 16.75 -6.64
CA ASN A 103 4.55 18.09 -7.19
C ASN A 103 3.52 19.09 -6.68
N GLU A 104 2.25 18.69 -6.57
CA GLU A 104 1.16 19.55 -6.12
C GLU A 104 1.15 19.69 -4.58
N ALA A 105 1.18 18.57 -3.87
CA ALA A 105 1.04 18.51 -2.42
C ALA A 105 2.19 19.17 -1.66
N PHE A 106 3.39 19.16 -2.23
CA PHE A 106 4.61 19.70 -1.61
C PHE A 106 5.14 20.95 -2.31
N ALA A 107 4.38 21.55 -3.26
CA ALA A 107 4.80 22.71 -4.03
C ALA A 107 5.31 23.87 -3.14
N ASN A 108 4.65 24.10 -1.99
CA ASN A 108 5.02 25.16 -1.05
C ASN A 108 6.29 24.86 -0.23
N GLN A 109 6.87 23.68 -0.39
CA GLN A 109 8.18 23.30 0.15
C GLN A 109 9.31 23.48 -0.87
N PHE A 110 8.98 23.82 -2.11
CA PHE A 110 9.96 23.91 -3.18
C PHE A 110 10.60 25.29 -3.26
N GLN A 111 11.93 25.31 -3.42
CA GLN A 111 12.72 26.51 -3.65
C GLN A 111 13.85 26.20 -4.63
N ALA A 112 14.04 27.06 -5.63
CA ALA A 112 15.15 26.94 -6.55
C ALA A 112 16.50 26.91 -5.82
N ASN A 113 17.46 26.16 -6.37
CA ASN A 113 18.83 25.98 -5.85
C ASN A 113 18.92 25.31 -4.46
N ALA A 114 17.83 24.76 -3.92
CA ALA A 114 17.88 23.88 -2.77
C ALA A 114 18.22 22.43 -3.19
N PRO A 115 18.63 21.55 -2.25
CA PRO A 115 18.84 20.14 -2.56
C PRO A 115 17.57 19.45 -3.05
N SER A 116 17.69 18.49 -3.97
CA SER A 116 16.55 17.68 -4.45
C SER A 116 16.47 16.35 -3.69
N LEU A 117 15.24 15.86 -3.49
CA LEU A 117 15.00 14.52 -2.96
C LEU A 117 14.70 13.52 -4.07
N LEU A 118 15.07 12.27 -3.82
CA LEU A 118 14.59 11.09 -4.55
C LEU A 118 13.81 10.21 -3.57
N TRP A 119 12.55 9.93 -3.87
CA TRP A 119 11.73 8.99 -3.13
C TRP A 119 11.53 7.71 -3.94
N VAL A 120 11.88 6.57 -3.34
CA VAL A 120 11.58 5.25 -3.87
C VAL A 120 10.36 4.71 -3.13
N ILE A 121 9.22 4.58 -3.80
CA ILE A 121 7.98 4.07 -3.23
C ILE A 121 7.93 2.57 -3.48
N GLU A 122 8.01 1.79 -2.40
CA GLU A 122 8.13 0.33 -2.45
C GLU A 122 6.81 -0.38 -2.18
N ASP A 123 5.93 0.24 -1.38
CA ASP A 123 4.56 -0.22 -1.18
C ASP A 123 3.63 0.96 -0.88
N LEU A 124 2.43 0.95 -1.45
CA LEU A 124 1.32 1.78 -1.03
C LEU A 124 0.05 0.92 -1.07
N ARG A 125 -0.55 0.71 0.10
CA ARG A 125 -1.76 -0.08 0.25
C ARG A 125 -2.83 0.66 1.02
N ILE A 126 -4.07 0.53 0.55
CA ILE A 126 -5.25 0.97 1.28
C ILE A 126 -6.24 -0.17 1.44
N GLY A 127 -7.03 -0.12 2.49
CA GLY A 127 -8.05 -1.13 2.74
C GLY A 127 -9.14 -0.59 3.65
N GLU A 128 -10.30 -1.23 3.58
CA GLU A 128 -11.42 -0.92 4.46
C GLU A 128 -11.90 -2.17 5.21
N ARG A 129 -12.37 -1.95 6.43
CA ARG A 129 -13.09 -2.94 7.22
C ARG A 129 -14.26 -2.28 7.92
N THR A 130 -15.46 -2.59 7.45
CA THR A 130 -16.72 -2.21 8.06
C THR A 130 -17.19 -3.28 9.03
N GLY A 131 -17.50 -2.87 10.26
CA GLY A 131 -18.17 -3.68 11.28
C GLY A 131 -19.38 -2.94 11.85
N GLY A 132 -20.18 -3.61 12.69
CA GLY A 132 -21.52 -3.15 13.11
C GLY A 132 -21.61 -1.78 13.82
N MET A 133 -20.49 -1.16 14.23
CA MET A 133 -20.50 0.18 14.87
C MET A 133 -19.42 1.14 14.35
N SER A 134 -18.52 0.71 13.46
CA SER A 134 -17.44 1.59 12.95
C SER A 134 -16.88 1.03 11.65
N GLU A 135 -16.62 1.93 10.71
CA GLU A 135 -15.76 1.67 9.57
C GLU A 135 -14.31 1.99 9.95
N LYS A 136 -13.37 1.19 9.44
CA LYS A 136 -11.93 1.39 9.58
C LYS A 136 -11.31 1.49 8.18
N ALA A 137 -10.49 2.51 7.97
CA ALA A 137 -9.58 2.61 6.83
C ALA A 137 -8.16 2.29 7.27
N PHE A 138 -7.46 1.55 6.42
CA PHE A 138 -6.04 1.23 6.55
C PHE A 138 -5.27 1.95 5.45
N THR A 139 -4.08 2.43 5.78
CA THR A 139 -3.14 2.98 4.80
C THR A 139 -1.73 2.60 5.20
N ARG A 140 -1.02 1.91 4.31
CA ARG A 140 0.40 1.56 4.47
C ARG A 140 1.21 2.29 3.42
N LEU A 141 2.28 2.96 3.84
CA LEU A 141 3.31 3.50 2.95
C LEU A 141 4.65 2.91 3.35
N LYS A 142 5.31 2.26 2.39
CA LYS A 142 6.71 1.86 2.48
C LYS A 142 7.53 2.62 1.46
N ALA A 143 8.50 3.39 1.94
CA ALA A 143 9.30 4.25 1.08
C ALA A 143 10.72 4.49 1.63
N THR A 144 11.63 4.80 0.71
CA THR A 144 13.01 5.19 1.03
C THR A 144 13.35 6.52 0.37
N ALA A 145 13.96 7.44 1.11
CA ALA A 145 14.29 8.79 0.68
C ALA A 145 15.80 8.99 0.62
N TYR A 146 16.24 9.65 -0.45
CA TYR A 146 17.62 10.01 -0.69
C TYR A 146 17.75 11.50 -1.00
N LEU A 147 18.87 12.09 -0.61
CA LEU A 147 19.32 13.40 -1.05
C LEU A 147 20.12 13.24 -2.35
N ALA A 148 19.75 13.98 -3.39
CA ALA A 148 20.58 14.09 -4.59
C ALA A 148 21.74 15.06 -4.31
N THR A 149 22.98 14.59 -4.36
CA THR A 149 24.18 15.39 -4.06
C THR A 149 24.91 15.88 -5.31
N GLY A 150 24.27 15.77 -6.49
CA GLY A 150 24.86 16.05 -7.80
C GLY A 150 25.43 14.79 -8.47
N GLY A 151 25.32 14.72 -9.80
CA GLY A 151 25.67 13.51 -10.56
C GLY A 151 24.76 12.31 -10.27
N ASN A 152 25.33 11.11 -10.24
CA ASN A 152 24.63 9.84 -9.91
C ASN A 152 24.78 9.42 -8.43
N GLN A 153 25.09 10.37 -7.55
CA GLN A 153 25.31 10.10 -6.13
C GLN A 153 24.07 10.46 -5.32
N TYR A 154 23.69 9.53 -4.44
CA TYR A 154 22.54 9.63 -3.56
C TYR A 154 22.95 9.30 -2.14
N LYS A 155 22.57 10.18 -1.19
CA LYS A 155 22.75 9.93 0.23
C LYS A 155 21.43 9.48 0.84
N LEU A 156 21.39 8.31 1.47
CA LEU A 156 20.21 7.86 2.22
C LEU A 156 19.88 8.86 3.33
N LEU A 157 18.61 9.28 3.39
CA LEU A 157 18.07 10.14 4.45
C LEU A 157 17.19 9.35 5.39
N ALA A 158 16.24 8.60 4.84
CA ALA A 158 15.25 7.86 5.62
C ALA A 158 14.75 6.62 4.88
N ALA A 159 14.29 5.63 5.63
CA ALA A 159 13.47 4.53 5.17
C ALA A 159 12.35 4.32 6.18
N SER A 160 11.12 4.13 5.72
CA SER A 160 9.96 3.89 6.57
C SER A 160 9.04 2.83 5.96
N ASP A 161 8.39 2.06 6.83
CA ASP A 161 7.34 1.10 6.52
C ASP A 161 6.25 1.26 7.59
N GLU A 162 5.34 2.20 7.33
CA GLU A 162 4.32 2.60 8.29
C GLU A 162 2.93 2.20 7.82
N ALA A 163 2.18 1.55 8.70
CA ALA A 163 0.76 1.25 8.51
C ALA A 163 -0.07 2.00 9.55
N THR A 164 -1.09 2.72 9.08
CA THR A 164 -2.01 3.49 9.91
C THR A 164 -3.43 2.96 9.78
N GLN A 165 -4.17 3.02 10.88
CA GLN A 165 -5.59 2.73 10.92
C GLN A 165 -6.35 3.98 11.37
N ASN A 166 -7.34 4.39 10.60
CA ASN A 166 -8.21 5.52 10.92
C ASN A 166 -9.65 5.02 10.97
N GLY A 167 -10.40 5.41 12.01
CA GLY A 167 -11.82 5.08 12.13
C GLY A 167 -12.71 6.28 11.83
N GLY A 168 -13.99 6.02 11.54
CA GLY A 168 -15.02 7.06 11.50
C GLY A 168 -16.20 6.65 10.62
N MET A 169 -17.09 7.60 10.37
CA MET A 169 -18.08 7.48 9.29
C MET A 169 -17.40 7.78 7.94
N ASP A 170 -17.82 7.09 6.89
CA ASP A 170 -17.40 7.31 5.50
C ASP A 170 -15.87 7.32 5.35
N VAL A 171 -15.27 6.15 5.59
CA VAL A 171 -13.81 6.00 5.46
C VAL A 171 -13.33 5.99 4.01
N THR A 172 -14.21 5.68 3.06
CA THR A 172 -13.89 5.64 1.63
C THR A 172 -13.43 6.98 1.09
N HIS A 173 -14.14 8.06 1.42
CA HIS A 173 -13.73 9.41 0.97
C HIS A 173 -12.49 9.93 1.68
N LYS A 174 -12.05 9.29 2.78
CA LYS A 174 -10.88 9.70 3.57
C LYS A 174 -9.57 9.15 3.05
N HIS A 175 -9.58 8.17 2.13
CA HIS A 175 -8.34 7.57 1.64
C HIS A 175 -7.37 8.57 1.01
N LYS A 176 -7.86 9.57 0.26
CA LYS A 176 -7.00 10.64 -0.28
C LYS A 176 -6.25 11.40 0.82
N ASN A 177 -6.92 11.67 1.95
CA ASN A 177 -6.34 12.39 3.09
C ASN A 177 -5.39 11.50 3.89
N ASN A 178 -5.73 10.21 4.05
CA ASN A 178 -4.87 9.24 4.75
C ASN A 178 -3.56 9.01 3.99
N ILE A 179 -3.62 8.89 2.66
CA ILE A 179 -2.45 8.79 1.80
C ILE A 179 -1.61 10.07 1.91
N ALA A 180 -2.25 11.25 1.79
CA ALA A 180 -1.55 12.52 1.91
C ALA A 180 -0.84 12.68 3.27
N LYS A 181 -1.49 12.25 4.35
CA LYS A 181 -0.90 12.23 5.70
C LYS A 181 0.32 11.31 5.78
N ALA A 182 0.24 10.10 5.21
CA ALA A 182 1.37 9.17 5.21
C ALA A 182 2.58 9.76 4.47
N PHE A 183 2.36 10.40 3.32
CA PHE A 183 3.42 11.11 2.60
C PHE A 183 3.95 12.34 3.36
N LYS A 184 3.09 13.09 4.07
CA LYS A 184 3.52 14.18 4.98
C LYS A 184 4.50 13.67 6.03
N GLN A 185 4.15 12.56 6.68
CA GLN A 185 4.98 11.95 7.73
C GLN A 185 6.32 11.48 7.14
N PHE A 186 6.29 10.83 5.99
CA PHE A 186 7.51 10.41 5.31
C PHE A 186 8.40 11.58 4.89
N TYR A 187 7.81 12.68 4.42
CA TYR A 187 8.53 13.91 4.12
C TYR A 187 9.26 14.46 5.35
N LEU A 188 8.60 14.50 6.51
CA LEU A 188 9.21 14.99 7.76
C LEU A 188 10.38 14.12 8.23
N LEU A 189 10.38 12.83 7.91
CA LEU A 189 11.52 11.93 8.16
C LEU A 189 12.68 12.18 7.18
N SER A 190 12.41 12.80 6.04
CA SER A 190 13.36 12.97 4.93
C SER A 190 14.12 14.31 4.95
N LEU A 191 14.09 15.07 6.06
CA LEU A 191 14.67 16.42 6.20
C LEU A 191 15.78 16.56 7.24
#